data_AF-A0A1E5UPT1-F1
#
_entry.id   AF-A0A1E5UPT1-F1
#
_cell.length_a   1.000
_cell.length_b   1.000
_cell.length_c   1.000
_cell.angle_alpha   90.00
_cell.angle_beta   90.00
_cell.angle_gamma   90.00
#
_symmetry.space_group_name_H-M   'P 1'
#
loop_
_entity.id
_entity.type
_entity.pdbx_description
1 polymer ?
#
loop_
_entity_poly.entity_id
_entity_poly.type
_entity_poly.pdbx_seq_one_letter_code
_entity_poly.pdbx_strand_id
1 'polypeptide(L)'
;MLRLPQEIVWRGKKKDDGDWCLYFGHDGQNMNPVGFWPKNIFNSLADHAITWGGYTGSYSGESSPPMGNGQWPGEISATYQDVQFVSSDGQGYAPPPWPAGVHADVSHKNCYQVSTFMNNMFYYGGPGGCTD
;
A
#
# COMPACT_ATOMS: atom_id res chain seq x y z
N MET A 1 11.90 6.13 -14.80
CA MET A 1 10.80 5.25 -14.37
C MET A 1 11.40 4.09 -13.60
N LEU A 2 11.43 4.16 -12.26
CA LEU A 2 11.84 3.02 -11.44
C LEU A 2 10.64 2.10 -11.34
N ARG A 3 10.57 1.11 -12.23
CA ARG A 3 9.68 -0.04 -12.07
C ARG A 3 10.31 -0.87 -10.94
N LEU A 4 9.66 -0.97 -9.80
CA LEU A 4 10.01 -1.97 -8.79
C LEU A 4 9.21 -3.23 -9.14
N PRO A 5 9.81 -4.27 -9.76
CA PRO A 5 9.11 -5.52 -10.10
C PRO A 5 8.92 -6.44 -8.88
N GLN A 6 8.72 -5.86 -7.69
CA GLN A 6 8.69 -6.62 -6.44
C GLN A 6 7.37 -6.36 -5.72
N GLU A 7 6.43 -7.29 -5.93
CA GLU A 7 5.17 -7.36 -5.21
C GLU A 7 5.40 -8.03 -3.85
N ILE A 8 5.45 -7.24 -2.78
CA ILE A 8 5.44 -7.76 -1.42
C ILE A 8 3.98 -7.84 -0.98
N VAL A 9 3.46 -9.07 -0.82
CA VAL A 9 2.06 -9.30 -0.47
C VAL A 9 1.96 -9.90 0.93
N TRP A 10 1.47 -9.10 1.87
CA TRP A 10 1.22 -9.55 3.24
C TRP A 10 -0.17 -10.17 3.34
N ARG A 11 -0.29 -11.38 3.90
CA ARG A 11 -1.59 -12.02 4.17
C ARG A 11 -1.96 -11.90 5.65
N GLY A 12 -3.18 -11.44 5.90
CA GLY A 12 -3.89 -11.65 7.15
C GLY A 12 -4.72 -12.94 7.15
N LYS A 13 -4.58 -13.71 8.24
CA LYS A 13 -5.30 -14.94 8.62
C LYS A 13 -5.17 -16.16 7.70
N LYS A 14 -4.52 -17.21 8.25
CA LYS A 14 -4.84 -18.61 7.94
C LYS A 14 -6.12 -19.02 8.69
N LYS A 15 -6.99 -19.80 8.03
CA LYS A 15 -8.40 -20.01 8.41
C LYS A 15 -8.62 -20.74 9.74
N ASP A 16 -7.60 -21.42 10.28
CA ASP A 16 -7.78 -22.30 11.44
C ASP A 16 -7.18 -21.77 12.76
N ASP A 17 -6.12 -20.94 12.74
CA ASP A 17 -5.45 -20.50 13.99
C ASP A 17 -5.34 -18.97 14.17
N GLY A 18 -5.53 -18.19 13.10
CA GLY A 18 -5.45 -16.72 13.13
C GLY A 18 -4.06 -16.12 12.92
N ASP A 19 -3.05 -16.96 12.65
CA ASP A 19 -1.66 -16.55 12.43
C ASP A 19 -1.44 -15.82 11.09
N TRP A 20 -0.40 -15.00 11.06
CA TRP A 20 0.04 -14.19 9.93
C TRP A 20 1.00 -14.96 9.03
N CYS A 21 0.88 -14.76 7.73
CA CYS A 21 1.75 -15.39 6.73
C CYS A 21 2.24 -14.34 5.75
N LEU A 22 3.55 -14.25 5.54
CA LEU A 22 4.11 -13.44 4.46
C LEU A 22 4.21 -14.31 3.22
N TYR A 23 3.67 -13.83 2.11
CA TYR A 23 3.85 -14.45 0.81
C TYR A 23 4.70 -13.55 -0.06
N PHE A 24 5.61 -14.15 -0.81
CA PHE A 24 6.44 -13.45 -1.77
C PHE A 24 6.28 -14.11 -3.12
N GLY A 25 5.91 -13.30 -4.10
CA GLY A 25 5.74 -13.70 -5.50
C GLY A 25 6.55 -12.77 -6.40
N HIS A 26 6.90 -13.26 -7.57
CA HIS A 26 7.47 -12.44 -8.63
C HIS A 26 6.50 -12.48 -9.82
N ASP A 27 6.14 -11.31 -10.34
CA ASP A 27 5.22 -11.15 -11.48
C ASP A 27 3.86 -11.85 -11.31
N GLY A 28 3.26 -11.77 -10.11
CA GLY A 28 1.94 -12.35 -9.83
C GLY A 28 1.84 -13.88 -9.93
N GLN A 29 2.95 -14.58 -10.20
CA GLN A 29 3.00 -16.04 -10.27
C GLN A 29 3.81 -16.64 -9.12
N ASN A 30 3.36 -17.81 -8.65
CA ASN A 30 4.03 -18.60 -7.60
C ASN A 30 4.28 -17.82 -6.29
N MET A 31 3.20 -17.41 -5.62
CA MET A 31 3.27 -16.88 -4.25
C MET A 31 3.81 -17.95 -3.29
N ASN A 32 5.07 -17.81 -2.89
CA ASN A 32 5.72 -18.72 -1.96
C ASN A 32 5.59 -18.18 -0.53
N PRO A 33 5.20 -19.01 0.46
CA PRO A 33 5.20 -18.59 1.85
C PRO A 33 6.64 -18.37 2.31
N VAL A 34 6.95 -17.16 2.75
CA VAL A 34 8.27 -16.77 3.27
C VAL A 34 8.39 -17.08 4.76
N GLY A 35 7.30 -16.93 5.50
CA GLY A 35 7.32 -17.11 6.95
C GLY A 35 5.94 -17.02 7.60
N PHE A 36 5.88 -17.52 8.83
CA PHE A 36 4.68 -17.56 9.68
C PHE A 36 4.96 -16.82 10.98
N TRP A 37 3.99 -16.02 11.43
CA TRP A 37 4.06 -15.27 12.68
C TRP A 37 2.80 -15.51 13.51
N PRO A 38 2.93 -15.89 14.79
CA PRO A 38 1.78 -16.11 15.67
C PRO A 38 0.89 -14.87 15.76
N LYS A 39 -0.43 -15.03 15.82
CA LYS A 39 -1.36 -13.91 16.03
C LYS A 39 -1.05 -13.09 17.29
N ASN A 40 -0.52 -13.76 18.32
CA ASN A 40 -0.26 -13.19 19.64
C ASN A 40 0.85 -12.12 19.64
N ILE A 41 1.69 -12.07 18.60
CA ILE A 41 2.72 -11.03 18.44
C ILE A 41 2.24 -9.85 17.60
N PHE A 42 1.11 -9.99 16.90
CA PHE A 42 0.51 -8.97 16.04
C PHE A 42 -0.96 -8.75 16.42
N ASN A 43 -1.18 -8.37 17.68
CA ASN A 43 -2.51 -8.21 18.26
C ASN A 43 -3.32 -7.05 17.62
N SER A 44 -2.64 -6.04 17.05
CA SER A 44 -3.27 -4.89 16.41
C SER A 44 -3.51 -5.05 14.90
N LEU A 45 -2.93 -6.07 14.27
CA LEU A 45 -3.13 -6.31 12.85
C LEU A 45 -4.41 -7.13 12.59
N ALA A 46 -5.09 -7.66 13.60
CA ALA A 46 -6.21 -8.58 13.40
C ALA A 46 -7.37 -8.00 12.55
N ASP A 47 -7.55 -6.68 12.55
CA ASP A 47 -8.71 -6.02 11.92
C ASP A 47 -8.35 -5.15 10.70
N HIS A 48 -7.24 -4.39 10.70
CA HIS A 48 -6.84 -3.51 9.58
C HIS A 48 -5.31 -3.33 9.53
N ALA A 49 -4.59 -4.06 8.66
CA ALA A 49 -3.20 -4.39 8.97
C ALA A 49 -2.12 -3.98 8.00
N ILE A 50 -2.48 -3.37 6.88
CA ILE A 50 -1.46 -3.05 5.88
C ILE A 50 -1.82 -1.70 5.27
N THR A 51 -0.97 -0.72 5.55
CA THR A 51 -0.93 0.55 4.86
C THR A 51 0.37 0.58 4.06
N TRP A 52 0.27 0.93 2.80
CA TRP A 52 1.40 1.18 1.92
C TRP A 52 1.27 2.60 1.38
N GLY A 53 2.40 3.27 1.17
CA GLY A 53 2.38 4.64 0.67
C GLY A 53 3.75 5.29 0.67
N GLY A 54 3.76 6.57 0.35
CA GLY A 54 4.92 7.44 0.46
C GLY A 54 4.87 8.27 1.74
N TYR A 55 6.05 8.67 2.21
CA TYR A 55 6.21 9.59 3.33
C TYR A 55 7.15 10.73 2.91
N THR A 56 6.79 11.95 3.30
CA THR A 56 7.65 13.13 3.23
C THR A 56 7.77 13.73 4.63
N GLY A 57 8.93 14.31 4.93
CA GLY A 57 9.15 15.02 6.19
C GLY A 57 10.00 16.26 5.96
N SER A 58 9.71 17.31 6.74
CA SER A 58 10.52 18.52 6.86
C SER A 58 10.76 18.84 8.34
N TYR A 59 11.69 19.74 8.62
CA TYR A 59 11.85 20.28 9.97
C TYR A 59 10.68 21.22 10.29
N SER A 60 10.37 21.40 11.57
CA SER A 60 9.32 22.33 12.00
C SER A 60 9.60 23.74 11.46
N GLY A 61 8.60 24.34 10.83
CA GLY A 61 8.71 25.64 10.16
C GLY A 61 9.30 25.60 8.74
N GLU A 62 9.86 24.46 8.30
CA GLU A 62 10.37 24.29 6.94
C GLU A 62 9.30 23.72 6.01
N SER A 63 9.31 24.20 4.76
CA SER A 63 8.41 23.70 3.72
C SER A 63 8.71 22.24 3.39
N SER A 64 7.64 21.44 3.31
CA SER A 64 7.72 20.03 2.97
C SER A 64 8.20 19.82 1.53
N PRO A 65 8.99 18.76 1.25
CA PRO A 65 9.49 18.52 -0.09
C PRO A 65 8.39 18.01 -1.05
N PRO A 66 8.59 18.09 -2.37
CA PRO A 66 7.70 17.47 -3.34
C PRO A 66 7.69 15.94 -3.18
N MET A 67 6.54 15.31 -3.46
CA MET A 67 6.38 13.86 -3.46
C MET A 67 6.24 13.34 -4.89
N GLY A 68 6.94 12.26 -5.21
CA GLY A 68 6.98 11.69 -6.56
C GLY A 68 7.69 12.63 -7.53
N ASN A 69 6.99 13.06 -8.58
CA ASN A 69 7.49 14.02 -9.56
C ASN A 69 7.18 15.49 -9.19
N GLY A 70 6.63 15.75 -8.00
CA GLY A 70 6.23 17.10 -7.58
C GLY A 70 4.98 17.65 -8.25
N GLN A 71 4.23 16.81 -8.97
CA GLN A 71 2.95 17.16 -9.58
C GLN A 71 1.80 16.47 -8.85
N TRP A 72 0.58 16.97 -9.09
CA TRP A 72 -0.63 16.27 -8.64
C TRP A 72 -0.72 14.87 -9.28
N PRO A 73 -1.42 13.92 -8.63
CA PRO A 73 -1.54 12.55 -9.13
C PRO A 73 -2.05 12.48 -10.56
N GLY A 74 -1.33 11.74 -11.40
CA GLY A 74 -1.61 11.55 -12.81
C GLY A 74 -0.65 10.53 -13.41
N GLU A 75 -0.80 10.24 -14.70
CA GLU A 75 -0.13 9.14 -15.37
C GLU A 75 1.41 9.16 -15.27
N ILE A 76 2.00 10.36 -15.14
CA ILE A 76 3.45 10.57 -15.03
C ILE A 76 3.94 10.73 -13.59
N SER A 77 3.05 10.60 -12.60
CA SER A 77 3.36 10.76 -11.17
C SER A 77 3.82 9.44 -10.55
N ALA A 78 4.08 9.43 -9.25
CA ALA A 78 4.44 8.18 -8.58
C ALA A 78 3.22 7.25 -8.55
N THR A 79 3.46 5.94 -8.62
CA THR A 79 2.41 4.94 -8.80
C THR A 79 2.68 3.71 -7.96
N TYR A 80 1.62 3.15 -7.39
CA TYR A 80 1.55 1.76 -6.96
C TYR A 80 0.62 1.00 -7.90
N GLN A 81 1.09 -0.11 -8.43
CA GLN A 81 0.39 -0.97 -9.40
C GLN A 81 0.28 -2.40 -8.86
N ASP A 82 -0.57 -3.19 -9.51
CA ASP A 82 -0.75 -4.63 -9.28
C ASP A 82 -1.11 -4.99 -7.83
N VAL A 83 -1.90 -4.12 -7.17
CA VAL A 83 -2.39 -4.37 -5.82
C VAL A 83 -3.43 -5.48 -5.84
N GLN A 84 -3.18 -6.56 -5.10
CA GLN A 84 -4.06 -7.71 -4.99
C GLN A 84 -4.24 -8.15 -3.54
N PHE A 85 -5.41 -8.70 -3.23
CA PHE A 85 -5.67 -9.43 -1.99
C PHE A 85 -5.41 -10.91 -2.22
N VAL A 86 -5.00 -11.63 -1.18
CA VAL A 86 -4.74 -13.07 -1.27
C VAL A 86 -5.79 -13.81 -0.48
N SER A 87 -6.49 -14.71 -1.16
CA SER A 87 -7.53 -15.52 -0.54
C SER A 87 -6.93 -16.71 0.21
N SER A 88 -7.76 -17.45 0.93
CA SER A 88 -7.27 -18.44 1.88
C SER A 88 -6.51 -19.60 1.26
N ASP A 89 -6.76 -19.88 -0.01
CA ASP A 89 -6.13 -20.91 -0.85
C ASP A 89 -4.84 -20.41 -1.55
N GLY A 90 -4.43 -19.16 -1.28
CA GLY A 90 -3.24 -18.56 -1.88
C GLY A 90 -3.48 -17.92 -3.25
N GLN A 91 -4.72 -17.86 -3.75
CA GLN A 91 -5.03 -17.18 -5.01
C GLN A 91 -5.17 -15.67 -4.80
N GLY A 92 -4.47 -14.90 -5.64
CA GLY A 92 -4.61 -13.45 -5.73
C GLY A 92 -5.95 -13.05 -6.37
N TYR A 93 -6.61 -12.02 -5.83
CA TYR A 93 -7.84 -11.45 -6.35
C TYR A 93 -7.83 -9.93 -6.19
N ALA A 94 -8.59 -9.22 -7.04
CA ALA A 94 -8.65 -7.76 -6.97
C ALA A 94 -9.31 -7.29 -5.66
N PRO A 95 -8.81 -6.21 -5.03
CA PRO A 95 -9.48 -5.62 -3.88
C PRO A 95 -10.93 -5.26 -4.23
N PRO A 96 -11.91 -5.55 -3.34
CA PRO A 96 -13.29 -5.17 -3.58
C PRO A 96 -13.45 -3.64 -3.60
N PRO A 97 -14.56 -3.09 -4.10
CA PRO A 97 -14.84 -1.66 -4.01
C PRO A 97 -14.94 -1.17 -2.56
N TRP A 98 -14.78 0.13 -2.35
CA TRP A 98 -15.08 0.79 -1.08
C TRP A 98 -16.53 0.48 -0.63
N PRO A 99 -16.79 0.21 0.67
CA PRO A 99 -15.88 0.33 1.82
C PRO A 99 -15.08 -0.93 2.17
N ALA A 100 -15.30 -2.05 1.47
CA ALA A 100 -14.63 -3.31 1.78
C ALA A 100 -13.18 -3.40 1.24
N GLY A 101 -12.80 -2.45 0.38
CA GLY A 101 -11.52 -2.43 -0.33
C GLY A 101 -10.43 -1.56 0.28
N VAL A 102 -9.53 -1.11 -0.61
CA VAL A 102 -8.46 -0.17 -0.27
C VAL A 102 -9.05 1.21 0.01
N HIS A 103 -8.60 1.83 1.10
CA HIS A 103 -8.92 3.22 1.43
C HIS A 103 -7.66 4.10 1.32
N ALA A 104 -7.84 5.30 0.80
CA ALA A 104 -6.80 6.29 0.67
C ALA A 104 -6.75 7.18 1.92
N ASP A 105 -5.61 7.17 2.61
CA ASP A 105 -5.34 8.07 3.74
C ASP A 105 -4.27 9.10 3.35
N VAL A 106 -4.54 10.38 3.62
CA VAL A 106 -3.65 11.50 3.27
C VAL A 106 -3.68 12.51 4.40
N SER A 107 -2.53 12.68 5.07
CA SER A 107 -2.35 13.61 6.18
C SER A 107 -2.50 15.08 5.76
N HIS A 108 -1.83 15.49 4.67
CA HIS A 108 -1.78 16.88 4.20
C HIS A 108 -2.35 17.04 2.79
N LYS A 109 -3.69 17.04 2.69
CA LYS A 109 -4.44 17.07 1.41
C LYS A 109 -4.19 18.30 0.52
N ASN A 110 -3.67 19.38 1.10
CA ASN A 110 -3.34 20.60 0.38
C ASN A 110 -1.99 20.53 -0.34
N CYS A 111 -1.14 19.57 0.01
CA CYS A 111 0.22 19.44 -0.54
C CYS A 111 0.47 18.09 -1.20
N TYR A 112 -0.29 17.07 -0.81
CA TYR A 112 -0.22 15.72 -1.34
C TYR A 112 -1.62 15.20 -1.61
N GLN A 113 -1.74 14.38 -2.64
CA GLN A 113 -2.98 13.72 -3.01
C GLN A 113 -2.70 12.31 -3.49
N VAL A 114 -3.77 11.54 -3.56
CA VAL A 114 -3.81 10.20 -4.13
C VAL A 114 -4.99 10.13 -5.09
N SER A 115 -4.81 9.50 -6.24
CA SER A 115 -5.89 9.28 -7.19
C SER A 115 -6.87 8.25 -6.66
N THR A 116 -8.05 8.17 -7.27
CA THR A 116 -8.95 7.03 -7.07
C THR A 116 -8.22 5.74 -7.41
N PHE A 117 -8.43 4.72 -6.57
CA PHE A 117 -7.94 3.37 -6.85
C PHE A 117 -8.77 2.76 -7.99
N MET A 118 -8.12 2.48 -9.12
CA MET A 118 -8.75 1.86 -10.29
C MET A 118 -7.75 0.92 -10.97
N ASN A 119 -8.24 -0.17 -11.57
CA ASN A 119 -7.41 -1.14 -12.29
C ASN A 119 -6.21 -1.63 -11.47
N ASN A 120 -6.46 -1.94 -10.19
CA ASN A 120 -5.46 -2.41 -9.24
C ASN A 120 -4.27 -1.45 -9.03
N MET A 121 -4.45 -0.17 -9.35
CA MET A 121 -3.41 0.85 -9.20
C MET A 121 -3.95 2.16 -8.63
N PHE A 122 -3.02 3.00 -8.19
CA PHE A 122 -3.27 4.40 -7.90
C PHE A 122 -2.01 5.24 -8.12
N TYR A 123 -2.22 6.51 -8.44
CA TYR A 123 -1.19 7.53 -8.52
C TYR A 123 -1.15 8.32 -7.23
N TYR A 124 0.02 8.81 -6.85
CA TYR A 124 0.21 9.67 -5.70
C TYR A 124 1.31 10.69 -5.96
N GLY A 125 1.26 11.80 -5.25
CA GLY A 125 2.23 12.87 -5.39
C GLY A 125 1.71 14.22 -4.92
N GLY A 126 2.52 15.24 -5.15
CA GLY A 126 2.14 16.62 -4.92
C GLY A 126 3.36 17.53 -4.83
N PRO A 127 3.16 18.85 -4.98
CA PRO A 127 4.25 19.82 -5.04
C PRO A 127 4.98 20.01 -3.70
N GLY A 128 4.42 19.56 -2.58
CA GLY A 128 4.94 19.89 -1.25
C GLY A 128 4.60 21.33 -0.86
N GLY A 129 5.39 21.92 0.03
CA GLY A 129 5.17 23.28 0.54
C GLY A 129 4.25 23.38 1.75
N CYS A 130 3.89 22.25 2.37
CA CYS A 130 3.20 22.27 3.65
C CYS A 130 4.20 22.56 4.77
N THR A 131 3.75 23.25 5.80
CA THR A 131 4.49 23.43 7.04
C THR A 131 3.66 22.77 8.13
N ASP A 132 4.31 21.91 8.91
CA ASP A 132 3.72 21.29 10.11
C ASP A 132 3.63 22.31 11.26
#